data_AF-A0A398CVA4-F1
#
_entry.id   AF-A0A398CVA4-F1
#
_cell.length_a   1.000
_cell.length_b   1.000
_cell.length_c   1.000
_cell.angle_alpha   90.00
_cell.angle_beta   90.00
_cell.angle_gamma   90.00
#
_symmetry.space_group_name_H-M   'P 1'
#
loop_
_entity.id
_entity.type
_entity.pdbx_description
1 polymer ?
#
loop_
_entity_poly.entity_id
_entity_poly.type
_entity_poly.pdbx_seq_one_letter_code
_entity_poly.pdbx_strand_id
1 'polypeptide(L)'
;MAGMELTREGNSVIRKFVGYDRHDTYAEIDLVKRPYKALHLLVNWFLPSQKLLHMERGGSHITKVYDQAQTPCARMLTREDVSEETKNKLRSIATELDLASLYHEILLCQEQLDEIAKRRQPPSIKKRGNYAYILDGSTA
;
A
#
# COMPACT_ATOMS: atom_id res chain seq x y z
N MET A 1 13.86 5.33 -16.91
CA MET A 1 13.25 5.41 -15.58
C MET A 1 11.78 5.05 -15.73
N ALA A 2 11.46 3.76 -15.70
CA ALA A 2 10.09 3.29 -15.90
C ALA A 2 9.19 3.88 -14.81
N GLY A 3 8.25 4.73 -15.21
CA GLY A 3 7.20 5.24 -14.34
C GLY A 3 6.43 4.04 -13.81
N MET A 4 6.55 3.81 -12.52
CA MET A 4 5.84 2.77 -11.80
C MET A 4 4.35 3.17 -11.82
N GLU A 5 3.59 2.66 -12.80
CA GLU A 5 2.17 2.93 -12.93
C GLU A 5 1.45 2.37 -11.70
N LEU A 6 1.05 3.30 -10.83
CA LEU A 6 0.42 3.00 -9.56
C LEU A 6 -1.07 2.78 -9.74
N THR A 7 -1.55 1.61 -9.31
CA THR A 7 -2.98 1.34 -9.18
C THR A 7 -3.61 2.29 -8.15
N ARG A 8 -4.87 2.67 -8.36
CA ARG A 8 -5.59 3.65 -7.52
C ARG A 8 -5.64 3.25 -6.04
N GLU A 9 -5.73 1.96 -5.72
CA GLU A 9 -5.81 1.50 -4.33
C GLU A 9 -4.51 1.71 -3.56
N GLY A 10 -3.35 1.44 -4.18
CA GLY A 10 -2.04 1.63 -3.53
C GLY A 10 -1.80 3.08 -3.12
N ASN A 11 -2.19 4.02 -3.98
CA ASN A 11 -2.06 5.46 -3.75
C ASN A 11 -2.79 5.98 -2.50
N SER A 12 -3.93 5.36 -2.13
CA SER A 12 -4.69 5.77 -0.94
C SER A 12 -3.98 5.39 0.35
N VAL A 13 -3.41 4.18 0.41
CA VAL A 13 -2.67 3.68 1.58
C VAL A 13 -1.41 4.52 1.80
N ILE A 14 -0.70 4.86 0.73
CA ILE A 14 0.53 5.67 0.79
C ILE A 14 0.25 7.09 1.30
N ARG A 15 -0.81 7.76 0.84
CA ARG A 15 -1.15 9.12 1.30
C ARG A 15 -1.55 9.15 2.77
N LYS A 16 -2.22 8.09 3.26
CA LYS A 16 -2.47 7.93 4.70
C LYS A 16 -1.18 7.68 5.48
N PHE A 17 -0.19 7.04 4.85
CA PHE A 17 1.08 6.67 5.45
C PHE A 17 2.08 7.83 5.57
N VAL A 18 2.27 8.58 4.48
CA VAL A 18 3.22 9.71 4.39
C VAL A 18 2.61 11.00 4.96
N GLY A 19 1.28 11.11 4.94
CA GLY A 19 0.57 12.34 5.27
C GLY A 19 0.41 13.26 4.06
N TYR A 20 -0.11 14.47 4.31
CA TYR A 20 -0.35 15.50 3.30
C TYR A 20 0.71 16.61 3.31
N ASP A 21 1.86 16.38 3.94
CA ASP A 21 2.91 17.40 3.98
C ASP A 21 3.51 17.62 2.59
N ARG A 22 3.90 18.87 2.28
CA ARG A 22 4.54 19.18 1.00
C ARG A 22 6.02 18.81 1.08
N HIS A 23 6.43 17.89 0.21
CA HIS A 23 7.82 17.47 0.06
C HIS A 23 8.40 18.11 -1.22
N ASP A 24 9.03 19.26 -1.07
CA ASP A 24 9.52 20.06 -2.19
C ASP A 24 11.02 19.82 -2.50
N THR A 25 11.72 19.06 -1.66
CA THR A 25 13.17 18.78 -1.81
C THR A 25 13.43 17.38 -2.38
N TYR A 26 14.42 17.23 -3.27
CA TYR A 26 14.83 15.92 -3.83
C TYR A 26 15.19 14.87 -2.76
N ALA A 27 15.83 15.29 -1.67
CA ALA A 27 16.16 14.41 -0.55
C ALA A 27 14.91 13.85 0.16
N GLU A 28 13.84 14.64 0.23
CA GLU A 28 12.57 14.22 0.83
C GLU A 28 11.81 13.28 -0.09
N ILE A 29 11.84 13.55 -1.40
CA ILE A 29 11.26 12.66 -2.41
C ILE A 29 11.91 11.28 -2.35
N ASP A 30 13.24 11.20 -2.26
CA ASP A 30 13.95 9.93 -2.13
C ASP A 30 13.67 9.23 -0.80
N LEU A 31 13.52 9.99 0.29
CA LEU A 31 13.12 9.44 1.57
C LEU A 31 11.70 8.85 1.54
N VAL A 32 10.76 9.45 0.80
CA VAL A 32 9.39 8.95 0.62
C VAL A 32 9.34 7.73 -0.31
N LYS A 33 10.23 7.65 -1.32
CA LYS A 33 10.30 6.50 -2.23
C LYS A 33 10.68 5.19 -1.53
N ARG A 34 11.44 5.26 -0.44
CA ARG A 34 11.91 4.08 0.28
C ARG A 34 10.77 3.30 0.99
N PRO A 35 9.96 3.89 1.89
CA PRO A 35 8.80 3.22 2.48
C PRO A 35 7.76 2.86 1.42
N TYR A 36 7.68 3.65 0.35
CA TYR A 36 6.77 3.38 -0.75
C TYR A 36 7.03 2.01 -1.40
N LYS A 37 8.30 1.63 -1.63
CA LYS A 37 8.63 0.31 -2.19
C LYS A 37 8.22 -0.82 -1.23
N ALA A 38 8.55 -0.69 0.05
CA ALA A 38 8.21 -1.69 1.05
C ALA A 38 6.69 -1.86 1.21
N LEU A 39 5.95 -0.75 1.24
CA LEU A 39 4.49 -0.75 1.33
C LEU A 39 3.84 -1.34 0.07
N HIS A 40 4.38 -1.05 -1.12
CA HIS A 40 3.91 -1.67 -2.36
C HIS A 40 4.06 -3.20 -2.33
N LEU A 41 5.19 -3.71 -1.85
CA LEU A 41 5.41 -5.15 -1.69
C LEU A 41 4.46 -5.74 -0.65
N LEU A 42 4.29 -5.07 0.49
CA LEU A 42 3.36 -5.49 1.55
C LEU A 42 1.93 -5.64 1.03
N VAL A 43 1.39 -4.58 0.39
CA VAL A 43 0.02 -4.55 -0.09
C VAL A 43 -0.22 -5.58 -1.19
N ASN A 44 0.71 -5.73 -2.12
CA ASN A 44 0.49 -6.58 -3.28
C ASN A 44 0.68 -8.09 -3.00
N TRP A 45 1.58 -8.44 -2.08
CA TRP A 45 1.88 -9.85 -1.76
C TRP A 45 1.17 -10.36 -0.51
N PHE A 46 0.92 -9.52 0.50
CA PHE A 46 0.45 -9.99 1.81
C PHE A 46 -0.95 -9.54 2.19
N LEU A 47 -1.47 -8.44 1.62
CA LEU A 47 -2.80 -7.94 1.97
C LEU A 47 -3.87 -8.40 0.98
N PRO A 48 -4.83 -9.24 1.40
CA PRO A 48 -5.95 -9.60 0.56
C PRO A 48 -6.85 -8.37 0.37
N SER A 49 -7.29 -8.15 -0.87
CA SER A 49 -8.21 -7.06 -1.21
C SER A 49 -9.42 -7.61 -1.98
N GLN A 50 -10.59 -7.06 -1.69
CA GLN A 50 -11.81 -7.36 -2.42
C GLN A 50 -12.03 -6.31 -3.50
N LYS A 51 -12.29 -6.75 -4.73
CA LYS A 51 -12.76 -5.86 -5.79
C LYS A 51 -14.28 -5.77 -5.75
N LEU A 52 -14.79 -4.57 -5.95
CA LEU A 52 -16.22 -4.34 -6.17
C LEU A 52 -16.58 -4.84 -7.56
N LEU A 53 -17.40 -5.89 -7.64
CA LEU A 53 -17.85 -6.49 -8.90
C LEU A 53 -19.06 -5.75 -9.46
N HIS A 54 -20.00 -5.43 -8.58
CA HIS A 54 -21.24 -4.79 -8.97
C HIS A 54 -21.72 -3.82 -7.89
N MET A 55 -22.28 -2.70 -8.33
CA MET A 55 -22.95 -1.74 -7.45
C MET A 55 -24.25 -1.33 -8.12
N GLU A 56 -25.36 -1.65 -7.48
CA GLU A 56 -26.69 -1.27 -7.93
C GLU A 56 -27.32 -0.29 -6.93
N ARG A 57 -28.05 0.69 -7.45
CA ARG A 57 -28.78 1.67 -6.64
C ARG A 57 -30.28 1.49 -6.81
N GLY A 58 -30.91 0.92 -5.80
CA GLY A 58 -32.37 0.87 -5.65
C GLY A 58 -32.87 2.05 -4.83
N GLY A 59 -33.12 3.19 -5.47
CA GLY A 59 -33.59 4.41 -4.80
C GLY A 59 -32.58 4.98 -3.78
N SER A 60 -32.92 4.93 -2.49
CA SER A 60 -32.04 5.35 -1.39
C SER A 60 -31.05 4.27 -0.95
N HIS A 61 -31.22 3.01 -1.36
CA HIS A 61 -30.36 1.91 -0.97
C HIS A 61 -29.31 1.59 -2.05
N ILE A 62 -28.10 1.24 -1.62
CA ILE A 62 -27.00 0.84 -2.50
C ILE A 62 -26.57 -0.57 -2.11
N THR A 63 -26.75 -1.52 -3.02
CA THR A 63 -26.28 -2.89 -2.85
C THR A 63 -24.93 -3.03 -3.56
N LYS A 64 -23.92 -3.53 -2.83
CA LYS A 64 -22.57 -3.76 -3.35
C LYS A 64 -22.26 -5.25 -3.30
N VAL A 65 -21.85 -5.81 -4.43
CA VAL A 65 -21.38 -7.18 -4.54
C VAL A 65 -19.87 -7.15 -4.72
N TYR A 66 -19.17 -7.79 -3.81
CA TYR A 66 -17.71 -7.88 -3.81
C TYR A 66 -17.24 -9.26 -4.23
N ASP A 67 -16.04 -9.30 -4.77
CA ASP A 67 -15.33 -10.53 -5.09
C ASP A 67 -14.74 -11.20 -3.83
N GLN A 68 -14.25 -12.43 -3.99
CA GLN A 68 -13.41 -13.08 -2.99
C GLN A 68 -12.15 -12.26 -2.71
N ALA A 69 -11.78 -12.20 -1.43
CA ALA A 69 -10.59 -11.49 -0.99
C ALA A 69 -9.33 -12.25 -1.50
N GLN A 70 -8.56 -11.58 -2.35
CA GLN A 70 -7.32 -12.13 -2.92
C GLN A 70 -6.25 -11.05 -2.93
N THR A 71 -4.99 -11.43 -2.77
CA THR A 71 -3.89 -10.48 -2.92
C THR A 71 -3.79 -10.07 -4.39
N PRO A 72 -3.42 -8.82 -4.70
CA PRO A 72 -3.25 -8.36 -6.07
C PRO A 72 -2.33 -9.27 -6.91
N CYS A 73 -1.22 -9.76 -6.32
CA CYS A 73 -0.33 -10.70 -6.99
C CYS A 73 -0.98 -12.07 -7.20
N ALA A 74 -1.72 -12.62 -6.24
CA ALA A 74 -2.45 -13.87 -6.44
C ALA A 74 -3.46 -13.75 -7.59
N ARG A 75 -4.17 -12.62 -7.66
CA ARG A 75 -5.10 -12.31 -8.76
C ARG A 75 -4.37 -12.15 -10.10
N MET A 76 -3.14 -11.66 -10.12
CA MET A 76 -2.34 -11.56 -11.34
C MET A 76 -1.85 -12.94 -11.82
N LEU A 77 -1.57 -13.86 -10.90
CA LEU A 77 -1.16 -15.23 -11.22
C LEU A 77 -2.30 -16.07 -11.82
N THR A 78 -3.56 -15.79 -11.48
CA THR A 78 -4.73 -16.51 -12.00
C THR A 78 -5.19 -16.03 -13.37
N ARG A 79 -4.70 -14.88 -13.85
CA ARG A 79 -5.08 -14.36 -15.17
C ARG A 79 -4.33 -15.07 -16.30
N GLU A 80 -5.05 -15.38 -17.37
CA GLU A 80 -4.52 -16.02 -18.58
C GLU A 80 -3.81 -15.03 -19.51
N ASP A 81 -4.10 -13.73 -19.40
CA ASP A 81 -3.53 -12.68 -20.24
C ASP A 81 -2.11 -12.25 -19.83
N VAL A 82 -1.59 -12.80 -18.72
CA VAL A 82 -0.24 -12.53 -18.23
C VAL A 82 0.71 -13.63 -18.68
N SER A 83 1.85 -13.25 -19.27
CA SER A 83 2.87 -14.22 -19.70
C SER A 83 3.43 -15.03 -18.52
N GLU A 84 3.74 -16.31 -18.76
CA GLU A 84 4.33 -17.18 -17.75
C GLU A 84 5.68 -16.66 -17.23
N GLU A 85 6.45 -15.95 -18.06
CA GLU A 85 7.68 -15.28 -17.61
C GLU A 85 7.40 -14.26 -16.49
N THR A 86 6.32 -13.47 -16.64
CA THR A 86 5.92 -12.49 -15.62
C THR A 86 5.44 -13.18 -14.35
N LYS A 87 4.67 -14.27 -14.48
CA LYS A 87 4.21 -15.07 -13.33
C LYS A 87 5.38 -15.69 -12.57
N ASN A 88 6.39 -16.19 -13.26
CA ASN A 88 7.59 -16.75 -12.64
C ASN A 88 8.41 -15.69 -11.89
N LYS A 89 8.52 -14.47 -12.44
CA LYS A 89 9.13 -13.34 -11.72
C LYS A 89 8.37 -13.01 -10.43
N LEU A 90 7.03 -12.94 -10.48
CA LEU A 90 6.20 -12.67 -9.31
C LEU A 90 6.36 -13.74 -8.21
N ARG A 91 6.46 -15.02 -8.61
CA ARG A 91 6.72 -16.14 -7.69
C ARG A 91 8.12 -16.06 -7.06
N SER A 92 9.14 -15.73 -7.85
CA SER A 92 10.52 -15.60 -7.37
C SER A 92 10.65 -14.46 -6.36
N ILE A 93 10.00 -13.33 -6.66
CA ILE A 93 9.90 -12.21 -5.73
C ILE A 93 9.21 -12.67 -4.44
N ALA A 94 8.07 -13.37 -4.53
CA ALA A 94 7.35 -13.88 -3.36
C ALA A 94 8.20 -14.80 -2.45
N THR A 95 9.13 -15.59 -3.01
CA THR A 95 10.01 -16.46 -2.23
C THR A 95 11.12 -15.71 -1.48
N GLU A 96 11.54 -14.55 -1.98
CA GLU A 96 12.58 -13.71 -1.35
C GLU A 96 11.99 -12.74 -0.32
N LEU A 97 10.67 -12.57 -0.30
CA LEU A 97 9.97 -11.59 0.51
C LEU A 97 9.77 -12.08 1.94
N ASP A 98 10.35 -11.35 2.89
CA ASP A 98 10.09 -11.51 4.31
C ASP A 98 9.21 -10.37 4.85
N LEU A 99 8.10 -10.76 5.47
CA LEU A 99 7.13 -9.83 6.05
C LEU A 99 7.73 -9.02 7.19
N ALA A 100 8.57 -9.64 8.02
CA ALA A 100 9.17 -8.98 9.18
C ALA A 100 10.16 -7.89 8.74
N SER A 101 10.99 -8.20 7.75
CA SER A 101 11.93 -7.25 7.14
C SER A 101 11.22 -6.06 6.51
N LEU A 102 10.14 -6.29 5.73
CA LEU A 102 9.34 -5.21 5.17
C LEU A 102 8.74 -4.31 6.26
N TYR A 103 8.20 -4.91 7.32
CA TYR A 103 7.61 -4.15 8.42
C TYR A 103 8.65 -3.29 9.15
N HIS A 104 9.84 -3.85 9.37
CA HIS A 104 10.94 -3.12 9.99
C HIS A 104 11.40 -1.92 9.13
N GLU A 105 11.53 -2.10 7.82
CA GLU A 105 11.87 -0.99 6.91
C GLU A 105 10.81 0.11 6.92
N ILE A 106 9.54 -0.27 6.95
CA ILE A 106 8.40 0.64 7.03
C ILE A 106 8.46 1.48 8.31
N LEU A 107 8.68 0.85 9.47
CA LEU A 107 8.79 1.54 10.76
C LEU A 107 9.99 2.49 10.80
N LEU A 108 11.16 2.05 10.33
CA LEU A 108 12.36 2.88 10.29
C LEU A 108 12.14 4.14 9.44
N CYS A 109 11.50 3.99 8.28
CA CYS A 109 11.19 5.12 7.42
C CYS A 109 10.15 6.07 8.05
N GLN A 110 9.20 5.55 8.83
CA GLN A 110 8.25 6.39 9.58
C GLN A 110 8.94 7.25 10.61
N GLU A 111 9.82 6.66 11.42
CA GLU A 111 10.60 7.41 12.42
C GLU A 111 11.40 8.53 11.77
N GLN A 112 12.06 8.25 10.65
CA GLN A 112 12.82 9.26 9.90
C GLN A 112 11.93 10.40 9.38
N LEU A 113 10.74 10.08 8.86
CA LEU A 113 9.76 11.07 8.42
C LEU A 113 9.14 11.86 9.58
N ASP A 114 8.95 11.24 10.75
CA ASP A 114 8.50 11.89 11.97
C ASP A 114 9.53 12.91 12.47
N GLU A 115 10.81 12.55 12.48
CA GLU A 115 11.89 13.44 12.89
C GLU A 115 12.01 14.67 11.97
N ILE A 116 11.85 14.49 10.66
CA ILE A 116 11.85 15.62 9.72
C ILE A 116 10.63 16.52 9.93
N ALA A 117 9.46 15.93 10.14
CA ALA A 117 8.24 16.70 10.40
C ALA A 117 8.31 17.52 11.71
N LYS A 118 8.86 16.93 12.79
CA LYS A 118 9.09 17.61 14.08
C LYS A 118 10.04 18.80 13.95
N ARG A 119 11.05 18.71 13.07
CA ARG A 119 11.99 19.82 12.82
C ARG A 119 11.35 20.98 12.06
N ARG A 120 10.24 20.74 11.37
CA ARG A 120 9.58 21.70 10.46
C ARG A 120 8.41 22.44 11.10
N GLN A 121 7.77 21.90 12.14
CA GLN A 121 6.67 22.54 12.89
C GLN A 121 6.88 22.42 14.42
N PRO A 122 6.58 23.45 15.24
CA PRO A 122 6.37 23.25 16.67
C PRO A 122 5.16 22.30 16.88
N PRO A 123 5.09 21.55 18.00
CA PRO A 123 4.33 20.32 18.07
C PRO A 123 2.82 20.59 18.06
N SER A 124 2.19 20.54 16.89
CA SER A 124 0.77 20.21 16.81
C SER A 124 0.69 18.69 16.68
N ILE A 125 0.53 18.01 17.82
CA ILE A 125 0.39 16.55 17.88
C ILE A 125 -0.95 16.19 17.21
N LYS A 126 -0.93 16.01 15.89
CA LYS A 126 -1.97 15.23 15.21
C LYS A 126 -1.46 13.79 15.16
N LYS A 127 -2.03 12.92 15.99
CA LYS A 127 -1.69 11.48 16.01
C LYS A 127 -1.74 10.95 14.57
N ARG A 128 -0.59 10.55 14.01
CA ARG A 128 -0.55 9.71 12.81
C ARG A 128 -1.34 8.44 13.15
N GLY A 129 -2.29 8.05 12.30
CA GLY A 129 -3.21 6.95 12.59
C GLY A 129 -2.45 5.65 12.86
N ASN A 130 -2.79 4.94 13.93
CA ASN A 130 -2.14 3.69 14.32
C ASN A 130 -2.40 2.62 13.23
N TYR A 131 -1.35 2.06 12.62
CA TYR A 131 -1.43 1.17 11.46
C TYR A 131 -1.82 -0.28 11.79
N ALA A 132 -2.16 -0.57 13.04
CA ALA A 132 -2.60 -1.88 13.50
C ALA A 132 -3.78 -2.45 12.68
N TYR A 133 -4.64 -1.59 12.10
CA TYR A 133 -5.77 -2.03 11.27
C TYR A 133 -5.37 -2.71 9.94
N ILE A 134 -4.14 -2.50 9.46
CA ILE A 134 -3.65 -3.18 8.25
C ILE A 134 -3.43 -4.68 8.53
N LEU A 135 -3.17 -5.04 9.78
CA LEU A 135 -2.90 -6.41 10.23
C LEU A 135 -4.14 -7.10 10.82
N ASP A 136 -5.11 -6.35 11.33
CA ASP A 136 -6.24 -6.90 12.08
C ASP A 136 -7.35 -7.50 11.20
N GLY A 137 -7.23 -7.44 9.87
CA GLY A 137 -8.22 -8.01 8.93
C GLY A 137 -9.65 -7.47 9.11
N SER A 138 -9.84 -6.48 9.99
CA SER A 138 -11.13 -5.98 10.41
C SER A 138 -11.43 -4.71 9.66
N THR A 139 -12.21 -4.85 8.59
CA THR A 139 -13.13 -3.80 8.21
C THR A 139 -14.42 -4.43 7.71
N ALA A 140 -15.50 -3.99 8.33
CA ALA A 140 -16.90 -4.21 8.02
C ALA A 140 -17.31 -3.73 6.61
#